data_AF-A0A927XLJ8-F1
#
_entry.id   AF-A0A927XLJ8-F1
#
_cell.length_a   1.000
_cell.length_b   1.000
_cell.length_c   1.000
_cell.angle_alpha   90.00
_cell.angle_beta   90.00
_cell.angle_gamma   90.00
#
_symmetry.space_group_name_H-M   'P 1'
#
loop_
_entity.id
_entity.type
_entity.pdbx_description
1 polymer ?
#
loop_
_entity_poly.entity_id
_entity_poly.type
_entity_poly.pdbx_seq_one_letter_code
_entity_poly.pdbx_strand_id
1 'polypeptide(L)'
;MSIYPKEEESMQVKHDRKLLIAIGRSRKASQWQNKEMMWSEFLDKLATTTRTRETVTDYAAMSKADRDTVKDVGGFVGGYLKNGKRNNASVVNRCMLCLDADNADPGLMDDLDMTFINAYALYSTHSHTPEKMRLRLIIPLTRTVTPDEYAAVARRVADDLNLKRFDPTTFEPARLMYWPSTPEDGEFFFHYADEPFLDPDEVLNTYADWKDASLWPTTQPVEERIRHTAGKQEDPTEKRGIIGAFCRAHTITDVLENILSDRYTPTEQDDRFTFVGGSTTGGLVIYSDKYAFSHHATDPAGGKLCNAFDLVRWHLFMPGGMAPDGSLVGDDASSMKLMQEYASKDEATRRQLAEERRAQAIEEFSDLDADAEKKAAAENVNWQDDLDIDKHGKVKDTLGNLALILRNDPKLKDISYNIHRSGIDIRKDADGKTTIPWTQLKPGWNESDLGAVQIYLERVYGLYTPSKLKGILLAIAAERSYHPIRDYFAALPAWDGVPRVETLFIDYLGSPDTSYIRAIARKMMVAAVARIYEPGIKFDSVVVLNGPQGMGKSSFFAKL
;
A
#
# COMPACT_ATOMS: atom_id res chain seq x y z
N MET A 1 -59.07 -43.92 -19.87
CA MET A 1 -58.00 -44.28 -18.91
C MET A 1 -57.51 -42.96 -18.33
N SER A 2 -57.85 -42.68 -17.07
CA SER A 2 -57.54 -41.41 -16.40
C SER A 2 -56.04 -41.33 -16.16
N ILE A 3 -55.37 -40.30 -16.67
CA ILE A 3 -53.97 -39.99 -16.32
C ILE A 3 -54.04 -38.78 -15.41
N TYR A 4 -54.20 -39.03 -14.11
CA TYR A 4 -53.82 -38.03 -13.12
C TYR A 4 -52.29 -38.04 -13.04
N PRO A 5 -51.64 -36.86 -12.95
CA PRO A 5 -50.21 -36.80 -12.65
C PRO A 5 -50.00 -37.42 -11.25
N LYS A 6 -48.99 -38.29 -11.11
CA LYS A 6 -48.51 -38.71 -9.79
C LYS A 6 -48.04 -37.45 -9.06
N GLU A 7 -48.71 -37.09 -7.97
CA GLU A 7 -48.10 -36.24 -6.95
C GLU A 7 -46.83 -36.96 -6.48
N GLU A 8 -45.67 -36.33 -6.64
CA GLU A 8 -44.44 -36.78 -5.99
C GLU A 8 -44.66 -36.57 -4.49
N GLU A 9 -44.95 -37.66 -3.77
CA GLU A 9 -45.05 -37.64 -2.31
C GLU A 9 -43.70 -37.24 -1.73
N SER A 10 -43.63 -36.04 -1.15
CA SER A 10 -42.47 -35.56 -0.41
C SER A 10 -42.19 -36.45 0.80
N MET A 11 -40.92 -36.56 1.20
CA MET A 11 -40.50 -37.26 2.42
C MET A 11 -41.37 -36.88 3.62
N GLN A 12 -41.97 -37.88 4.27
CA GLN A 12 -42.79 -37.65 5.46
C GLN A 12 -41.89 -37.62 6.69
N VAL A 13 -41.71 -36.43 7.26
CA VAL A 13 -40.98 -36.20 8.51
C VAL A 13 -41.92 -35.61 9.57
N LYS A 14 -41.73 -36.01 10.82
CA LYS A 14 -42.49 -35.54 11.98
C LYS A 14 -42.11 -34.11 12.35
N HIS A 15 -40.84 -33.76 12.21
CA HIS A 15 -40.31 -32.44 12.52
C HIS A 15 -40.13 -31.62 11.23
N ASP A 16 -41.24 -31.09 10.70
CA ASP A 16 -41.22 -30.31 9.46
C ASP A 16 -41.51 -28.82 9.70
N ARG A 17 -40.67 -27.94 9.13
CA ARG A 17 -40.83 -26.48 9.20
C ARG A 17 -40.36 -25.82 7.91
N LYS A 18 -40.87 -24.62 7.66
CA LYS A 18 -40.41 -23.77 6.56
C LYS A 18 -38.99 -23.26 6.81
N LEU A 19 -38.17 -23.34 5.79
CA LEU A 19 -36.80 -22.86 5.74
C LEU A 19 -36.69 -21.73 4.73
N LEU A 20 -35.91 -20.70 5.07
CA LEU A 20 -35.54 -19.64 4.15
C LEU A 20 -34.23 -20.01 3.46
N ILE A 21 -34.26 -20.19 2.15
CA ILE A 21 -33.11 -20.65 1.38
C ILE A 21 -32.87 -19.77 0.15
N ALA A 22 -31.61 -19.38 -0.06
CA ALA A 22 -31.21 -18.69 -1.27
C ALA A 22 -30.59 -19.69 -2.25
N ILE A 23 -31.15 -19.81 -3.46
CA ILE A 23 -30.74 -20.80 -4.47
C ILE A 23 -30.03 -20.12 -5.63
N GLY A 24 -28.88 -20.67 -6.01
CA GLY A 24 -28.07 -20.24 -7.15
C GLY A 24 -27.94 -21.35 -8.20
N ARG A 25 -27.99 -20.97 -9.48
CA ARG A 25 -27.80 -21.93 -10.60
C ARG A 25 -26.35 -22.40 -10.75
N SER A 26 -25.41 -21.65 -10.19
CA SER A 26 -23.99 -21.99 -10.19
C SER A 26 -23.28 -21.21 -9.08
N ARG A 27 -22.06 -21.61 -8.73
CA ARG A 27 -21.22 -20.85 -7.78
C ARG A 27 -20.89 -19.43 -8.25
N LYS A 28 -20.94 -19.21 -9.57
CA LYS A 28 -20.67 -17.93 -10.26
C LYS A 28 -21.92 -17.06 -10.40
N ALA A 29 -23.09 -17.51 -9.89
CA ALA A 29 -24.32 -16.74 -9.97
C ALA A 29 -24.17 -15.38 -9.27
N SER A 30 -24.41 -14.30 -10.03
CA SER A 30 -24.44 -12.93 -9.53
C SER A 30 -25.74 -12.59 -8.81
N GLN A 31 -26.79 -13.38 -9.03
CA GLN A 31 -28.12 -13.23 -8.47
C GLN A 31 -28.63 -14.58 -7.94
N TRP A 32 -29.03 -14.58 -6.67
CA TRP A 32 -29.54 -15.70 -5.91
C TRP A 32 -31.01 -15.48 -5.61
N GLN A 33 -31.81 -16.54 -5.75
CA GLN A 33 -33.26 -16.47 -5.54
C GLN A 33 -33.59 -16.93 -4.12
N ASN A 34 -34.10 -16.02 -3.28
CA ASN A 34 -34.64 -16.37 -1.97
C ASN A 34 -35.98 -17.09 -2.15
N LYS A 35 -36.15 -18.23 -1.48
CA LYS A 35 -37.38 -19.03 -1.47
C LYS A 35 -37.66 -19.57 -0.07
N GLU A 36 -38.93 -19.88 0.16
CA GLU A 36 -39.35 -20.76 1.25
C GLU A 36 -39.41 -22.19 0.72
N MET A 37 -38.98 -23.16 1.54
CA MET A 37 -39.00 -24.59 1.24
C MET A 37 -39.24 -25.35 2.55
N MET A 38 -40.08 -26.39 2.55
CA MET A 38 -40.24 -27.24 3.73
C MET A 38 -38.98 -28.06 3.97
N TRP A 39 -38.74 -28.50 5.21
CA TRP A 39 -37.59 -29.35 5.52
C TRP A 39 -37.70 -30.70 4.83
N SER A 40 -38.90 -31.28 4.77
CA SER A 40 -39.23 -32.45 3.95
C SER A 40 -38.81 -32.28 2.48
N GLU A 41 -39.26 -31.21 1.83
CA GLU A 41 -38.92 -30.89 0.43
C GLU A 41 -37.41 -30.70 0.23
N PHE A 42 -36.74 -30.12 1.23
CA PHE A 42 -35.29 -29.93 1.18
C PHE A 42 -34.55 -31.26 1.31
N LEU A 43 -35.00 -32.16 2.20
CA LEU A 43 -34.47 -33.52 2.35
C LEU A 43 -34.67 -34.34 1.07
N ASP A 44 -35.85 -34.30 0.45
CA ASP A 44 -36.12 -34.96 -0.84
C ASP A 44 -35.10 -34.56 -1.90
N LYS A 45 -34.82 -33.26 -1.95
CA LYS A 45 -33.87 -32.70 -2.89
C LYS A 45 -32.43 -33.12 -2.59
N LEU A 46 -32.07 -33.31 -1.32
CA LEU A 46 -30.76 -33.83 -0.94
C LEU A 46 -30.64 -35.35 -1.13
N ALA A 47 -31.73 -36.09 -1.06
CA ALA A 47 -31.75 -37.55 -1.23
C ALA A 47 -31.45 -37.99 -2.68
N THR A 48 -31.52 -37.06 -3.64
CA THR A 48 -31.28 -37.34 -5.06
C THR A 48 -30.03 -36.62 -5.57
N THR A 49 -29.04 -37.37 -6.05
CA THR A 49 -27.81 -36.81 -6.63
C THR A 49 -27.89 -36.63 -8.14
N THR A 50 -27.26 -35.56 -8.64
CA THR A 50 -27.02 -35.37 -10.07
C THR A 50 -25.79 -36.16 -10.51
N ARG A 51 -25.99 -37.16 -11.37
CA ARG A 51 -24.90 -37.95 -11.97
C ARG A 51 -24.24 -37.19 -13.11
N THR A 52 -22.93 -37.00 -13.01
CA THR A 52 -22.08 -36.40 -14.04
C THR A 52 -21.43 -37.48 -14.91
N ARG A 53 -20.72 -37.11 -15.98
CA ARG A 53 -20.29 -38.04 -17.04
C ARG A 53 -18.90 -38.63 -16.84
N GLU A 54 -18.12 -38.02 -15.97
CA GLU A 54 -16.76 -38.44 -15.65
C GLU A 54 -16.77 -39.53 -14.58
N THR A 55 -15.74 -40.38 -14.60
CA THR A 55 -15.51 -41.34 -13.52
C THR A 55 -14.85 -40.67 -12.31
N VAL A 56 -14.87 -41.32 -11.15
CA VAL A 56 -14.13 -40.89 -9.95
C VAL A 56 -12.65 -40.70 -10.27
N THR A 57 -12.09 -41.59 -11.10
CA THR A 57 -10.67 -41.54 -11.53
C THR A 57 -10.41 -40.34 -12.42
N ASP A 58 -11.27 -40.09 -13.42
CA ASP A 58 -11.15 -38.93 -14.30
C ASP A 58 -11.26 -37.63 -13.52
N TYR A 59 -12.23 -37.54 -12.61
CA TYR A 59 -12.43 -36.38 -11.74
C TYR A 59 -11.19 -36.11 -10.87
N ALA A 60 -10.57 -37.14 -10.29
CA ALA A 60 -9.37 -37.00 -9.48
C ALA A 60 -8.16 -36.48 -10.29
N ALA A 61 -8.08 -36.80 -11.58
CA ALA A 61 -7.03 -36.35 -12.49
C ALA A 61 -7.24 -34.93 -13.04
N MET A 62 -8.45 -34.37 -12.94
CA MET A 62 -8.79 -33.04 -13.43
C MET A 62 -8.09 -31.91 -12.65
N SER A 63 -7.86 -30.78 -13.34
CA SER A 63 -7.42 -29.55 -12.70
C SER A 63 -8.44 -29.07 -11.66
N LYS A 64 -8.00 -28.24 -10.69
CA LYS A 64 -8.92 -27.66 -9.70
C LYS A 64 -10.06 -26.87 -10.36
N ALA A 65 -9.76 -26.13 -11.43
CA ALA A 65 -10.74 -25.32 -12.14
C ALA A 65 -11.80 -26.17 -12.86
N ASP A 66 -11.38 -27.29 -13.45
CA ASP A 66 -12.29 -28.22 -14.13
C ASP A 66 -13.16 -28.97 -13.11
N ARG A 67 -12.55 -29.50 -12.04
CA ARG A 67 -13.28 -30.12 -10.92
C ARG A 67 -14.35 -29.21 -10.32
N ASP A 68 -14.03 -27.93 -10.20
CA ASP A 68 -14.94 -26.91 -9.71
C ASP A 68 -16.09 -26.61 -10.67
N THR A 69 -15.88 -26.77 -11.97
CA THR A 69 -16.90 -26.55 -13.00
C THR A 69 -17.82 -27.77 -13.12
N VAL A 70 -17.24 -28.97 -13.09
CA VAL A 70 -17.95 -30.25 -13.23
C VAL A 70 -18.92 -30.50 -12.06
N LYS A 71 -18.49 -30.27 -10.82
CA LYS A 71 -19.34 -30.48 -9.64
C LYS A 71 -20.46 -29.45 -9.49
N ASP A 72 -20.40 -28.34 -10.23
CA ASP A 72 -21.29 -27.18 -10.07
C ASP A 72 -22.64 -27.40 -10.74
N VAL A 73 -23.51 -28.12 -10.04
CA VAL A 73 -24.93 -28.34 -10.41
C VAL A 73 -25.84 -27.29 -9.75
N GLY A 74 -25.28 -26.14 -9.39
CA GLY A 74 -25.91 -25.15 -8.54
C GLY A 74 -25.76 -25.46 -7.04
N GLY A 75 -26.31 -24.57 -6.23
CA GLY A 75 -26.19 -24.68 -4.78
C GLY A 75 -27.17 -23.81 -4.04
N PHE A 76 -26.99 -23.78 -2.72
CA PHE A 76 -27.82 -23.03 -1.81
C PHE A 76 -27.02 -22.35 -0.69
N VAL A 77 -27.61 -21.31 -0.11
CA VAL A 77 -27.24 -20.75 1.19
C VAL A 77 -28.46 -20.90 2.10
N GLY A 78 -28.28 -21.55 3.25
CA GLY A 78 -29.34 -21.77 4.24
C GLY A 78 -29.69 -20.51 5.01
N GLY A 79 -30.34 -19.55 4.34
CA GLY A 79 -30.73 -18.25 4.88
C GLY A 79 -31.24 -17.27 3.82
N TYR A 80 -31.39 -16.01 4.22
CA TYR A 80 -31.85 -14.92 3.35
C TYR A 80 -30.69 -14.02 2.89
N LEU A 81 -30.59 -13.78 1.57
CA LEU A 81 -29.63 -12.86 0.98
C LEU A 81 -30.28 -11.53 0.55
N LYS A 82 -29.82 -10.42 1.11
CA LYS A 82 -30.23 -9.07 0.73
C LYS A 82 -29.90 -8.84 -0.75
N ASN A 83 -30.89 -8.36 -1.51
CA ASN A 83 -30.77 -8.07 -2.94
C ASN A 83 -30.27 -9.25 -3.80
N GLY A 84 -30.43 -10.49 -3.33
CA GLY A 84 -29.98 -11.69 -4.04
C GLY A 84 -28.46 -11.75 -4.27
N LYS A 85 -27.65 -10.97 -3.54
CA LYS A 85 -26.19 -10.98 -3.68
C LYS A 85 -25.57 -11.89 -2.63
N ARG A 86 -24.61 -12.72 -3.05
CA ARG A 86 -23.84 -13.58 -2.13
C ARG A 86 -22.48 -12.96 -1.81
N ASN A 87 -22.43 -12.27 -0.69
CA ASN A 87 -21.22 -11.85 0.03
C ASN A 87 -21.59 -11.71 1.52
N ASN A 88 -20.61 -11.66 2.43
CA ASN A 88 -20.91 -11.66 3.87
C ASN A 88 -21.80 -10.49 4.29
N ALA A 89 -21.59 -9.29 3.72
CA ALA A 89 -22.41 -8.12 4.00
C ALA A 89 -23.87 -8.21 3.53
N SER A 90 -24.18 -9.15 2.62
CA SER A 90 -25.52 -9.36 2.09
C SER A 90 -26.27 -10.49 2.79
N VAL A 91 -25.63 -11.28 3.66
CA VAL A 91 -26.30 -12.30 4.45
C VAL A 91 -27.08 -11.63 5.58
N VAL A 92 -28.42 -11.72 5.54
CA VAL A 92 -29.27 -11.11 6.57
C VAL A 92 -29.42 -12.05 7.76
N ASN A 93 -29.63 -13.34 7.49
CA ASN A 93 -29.78 -14.37 8.51
C ASN A 93 -29.48 -15.76 7.93
N ARG A 94 -29.32 -16.74 8.82
CA ARG A 94 -29.20 -18.17 8.52
C ARG A 94 -30.32 -18.93 9.23
N CYS A 95 -30.87 -19.96 8.60
CA CYS A 95 -31.92 -20.82 9.18
C CYS A 95 -31.45 -22.26 9.43
N MET A 96 -30.21 -22.57 9.05
CA MET A 96 -29.59 -23.89 9.21
C MET A 96 -28.07 -23.76 9.26
N LEU A 97 -27.42 -24.64 10.01
CA LEU A 97 -25.98 -24.86 9.94
C LEU A 97 -25.67 -25.65 8.68
N CYS A 98 -24.59 -25.27 7.99
CA CYS A 98 -24.09 -26.00 6.85
C CYS A 98 -22.60 -26.22 7.05
N LEU A 99 -22.21 -27.46 7.33
CA LEU A 99 -20.85 -27.84 7.70
C LEU A 99 -20.24 -28.76 6.63
N ASP A 100 -19.19 -28.31 5.95
CA ASP A 100 -18.37 -29.14 5.03
C ASP A 100 -17.45 -30.04 5.88
N ALA A 101 -17.79 -31.32 6.03
CA ALA A 101 -17.00 -32.34 6.72
C ALA A 101 -16.02 -33.00 5.75
N ASP A 102 -14.96 -32.27 5.41
CA ASP A 102 -13.96 -32.68 4.42
C ASP A 102 -12.94 -33.70 4.94
N ASN A 103 -12.78 -33.81 6.26
CA ASN A 103 -11.92 -34.78 6.92
C ASN A 103 -12.73 -35.72 7.81
N ALA A 104 -13.93 -36.13 7.35
CA ALA A 104 -14.78 -37.04 8.10
C ALA A 104 -14.10 -38.41 8.26
N ASP A 105 -14.27 -39.00 9.43
CA ASP A 105 -13.82 -40.36 9.76
C ASP A 105 -15.03 -41.25 10.12
N PRO A 106 -14.87 -42.59 10.19
CA PRO A 106 -16.01 -43.49 10.45
C PRO A 106 -16.75 -43.19 11.76
N GLY A 107 -16.08 -42.58 12.74
CA GLY A 107 -16.69 -42.19 14.00
C GLY A 107 -17.64 -41.00 13.89
N LEU A 108 -17.69 -40.26 12.77
CA LEU A 108 -18.64 -39.15 12.63
C LEU A 108 -20.09 -39.61 12.76
N MET A 109 -20.42 -40.78 12.19
CA MET A 109 -21.78 -41.32 12.29
C MET A 109 -22.09 -41.78 13.71
N ASP A 110 -21.14 -42.47 14.36
CA ASP A 110 -21.28 -42.89 15.76
C ASP A 110 -21.45 -41.67 16.69
N ASP A 111 -20.67 -40.61 16.49
CA ASP A 111 -20.78 -39.39 17.29
C ASP A 111 -22.12 -38.70 17.06
N LEU A 112 -22.61 -38.63 15.82
CA LEU A 112 -23.95 -38.11 15.52
C LEU A 112 -25.04 -38.94 16.21
N ASP A 113 -24.99 -40.26 16.11
CA ASP A 113 -25.97 -41.17 16.73
C ASP A 113 -25.93 -41.12 18.26
N MET A 114 -24.75 -40.96 18.86
CA MET A 114 -24.57 -40.98 20.31
C MET A 114 -24.80 -39.62 20.98
N THR A 115 -24.48 -38.52 20.30
CA THR A 115 -24.41 -37.18 20.92
C THR A 115 -25.40 -36.18 20.33
N PHE A 116 -25.88 -36.39 19.10
CA PHE A 116 -26.63 -35.39 18.37
C PHE A 116 -28.13 -35.70 18.36
N ILE A 117 -28.86 -35.11 19.31
CA ILE A 117 -30.30 -35.33 19.54
C ILE A 117 -31.22 -34.45 18.67
N ASN A 118 -30.69 -33.83 17.61
CA ASN A 118 -31.40 -32.88 16.78
C ASN A 118 -31.49 -33.34 15.32
N ALA A 119 -32.45 -32.80 14.58
CA ALA A 119 -32.55 -33.08 13.16
C ALA A 119 -31.25 -32.75 12.43
N TYR A 120 -30.86 -33.60 11.48
CA TYR A 120 -29.81 -33.30 10.53
C TYR A 120 -29.99 -34.06 9.23
N ALA A 121 -29.29 -33.59 8.20
CA ALA A 121 -29.07 -34.32 6.95
C ALA A 121 -27.56 -34.42 6.70
N LEU A 122 -27.11 -35.59 6.29
CA LEU A 122 -25.73 -35.88 5.94
C LEU A 122 -25.69 -36.38 4.50
N TYR A 123 -24.97 -35.70 3.62
CA TYR A 123 -24.86 -36.10 2.22
C TYR A 123 -23.46 -35.97 1.66
N SER A 124 -23.10 -36.81 0.69
CA SER A 124 -21.76 -36.80 0.12
C SER A 124 -21.48 -35.58 -0.75
N THR A 125 -20.23 -35.10 -0.69
CA THR A 125 -19.70 -34.18 -1.70
C THR A 125 -19.34 -34.93 -2.97
N HIS A 126 -19.14 -34.20 -4.07
CA HIS A 126 -18.74 -34.77 -5.34
C HIS A 126 -17.41 -35.55 -5.31
N SER A 127 -16.52 -35.23 -4.37
CA SER A 127 -15.21 -35.87 -4.23
C SER A 127 -15.19 -36.99 -3.19
N HIS A 128 -16.35 -37.43 -2.72
CA HIS A 128 -16.46 -38.50 -1.73
C HIS A 128 -16.05 -39.85 -2.32
N THR A 129 -15.29 -40.63 -1.54
CA THR A 129 -15.09 -42.07 -1.74
C THR A 129 -15.20 -42.78 -0.39
N PRO A 130 -15.43 -44.10 -0.36
CA PRO A 130 -15.46 -44.87 0.90
C PRO A 130 -14.18 -44.74 1.73
N GLU A 131 -13.01 -44.59 1.08
CA GLU A 131 -11.72 -44.42 1.75
C GLU A 131 -11.46 -42.98 2.20
N LYS A 132 -12.12 -41.99 1.58
CA LYS A 132 -11.97 -40.56 1.85
C LYS A 132 -13.34 -39.91 1.95
N MET A 133 -13.94 -40.04 3.12
CA MET A 133 -15.27 -39.51 3.38
C MET A 133 -15.25 -37.98 3.40
N ARG A 134 -15.89 -37.40 2.38
CA ARG A 134 -16.15 -35.96 2.29
C ARG A 134 -17.64 -35.72 2.24
N LEU A 135 -18.19 -35.26 3.36
CA LEU A 135 -19.63 -35.16 3.59
C LEU A 135 -20.03 -33.71 3.89
N ARG A 136 -21.34 -33.44 3.87
CA ARG A 136 -21.93 -32.19 4.32
C ARG A 136 -23.00 -32.48 5.36
N LEU A 137 -22.84 -31.87 6.52
CA LEU A 137 -23.79 -31.93 7.62
C LEU A 137 -24.65 -30.67 7.60
N ILE A 138 -25.96 -30.85 7.45
CA ILE A 138 -26.95 -29.78 7.45
C ILE A 138 -27.83 -29.94 8.68
N ILE A 139 -27.94 -28.90 9.49
CA ILE A 139 -28.69 -28.92 10.76
C ILE A 139 -29.69 -27.76 10.74
N PRO A 140 -31.00 -28.01 10.65
CA PRO A 140 -31.99 -26.94 10.68
C PRO A 140 -32.15 -26.35 12.09
N LEU A 141 -32.42 -25.04 12.17
CA LEU A 141 -32.52 -24.29 13.42
C LEU A 141 -33.97 -23.96 13.77
N THR A 142 -34.31 -23.90 15.06
CA THR A 142 -35.65 -23.54 15.54
C THR A 142 -36.05 -22.10 15.18
N ARG A 143 -35.06 -21.20 15.06
CA ARG A 143 -35.20 -19.80 14.62
C ARG A 143 -34.08 -19.41 13.65
N THR A 144 -34.28 -18.32 12.92
CA THR A 144 -33.17 -17.72 12.16
C THR A 144 -32.17 -17.05 13.11
N VAL A 145 -30.89 -17.12 12.74
CA VAL A 145 -29.76 -16.52 13.46
C VAL A 145 -29.07 -15.46 12.63
N THR A 146 -28.45 -14.48 13.29
CA THR A 146 -27.59 -13.49 12.63
C THR A 146 -26.31 -14.14 12.07
N PRO A 147 -25.57 -13.46 11.18
CA PRO A 147 -24.29 -13.96 10.69
C PRO A 147 -23.27 -14.33 11.79
N ASP A 148 -23.23 -13.56 12.88
CA ASP A 148 -22.28 -13.79 13.99
C ASP A 148 -22.77 -14.93 14.90
N GLU A 149 -24.08 -14.97 15.21
CA GLU A 149 -24.68 -16.11 15.91
C GLU A 149 -24.46 -17.42 15.14
N TYR A 150 -24.64 -17.42 13.81
CA TYR A 150 -24.33 -18.57 12.97
C TYR A 150 -22.89 -19.03 13.17
N ALA A 151 -21.94 -18.11 13.16
CA ALA A 151 -20.52 -18.42 13.27
C ALA A 151 -20.15 -18.98 14.65
N ALA A 152 -20.79 -18.49 15.72
CA ALA A 152 -20.63 -19.00 17.09
C ALA A 152 -21.27 -20.39 17.28
N VAL A 153 -22.52 -20.55 16.84
CA VAL A 153 -23.28 -21.81 16.94
C VAL A 153 -22.60 -22.89 16.11
N ALA A 154 -22.24 -22.59 14.86
CA ALA A 154 -21.59 -23.55 13.97
C ALA A 154 -20.25 -24.04 14.53
N ARG A 155 -19.45 -23.16 15.14
CA ARG A 155 -18.17 -23.56 15.77
C ARG A 155 -18.37 -24.42 17.01
N ARG A 156 -19.35 -24.09 17.87
CA ARG A 156 -19.65 -24.91 19.05
C ARG A 156 -20.09 -26.31 18.66
N VAL A 157 -21.07 -26.41 17.75
CA VAL A 157 -21.57 -27.70 17.25
C VAL A 157 -20.46 -28.50 16.57
N ALA A 158 -19.61 -27.84 15.78
CA ALA A 158 -18.49 -28.52 15.14
C ALA A 158 -17.44 -29.00 16.16
N ASP A 159 -17.23 -28.28 17.27
CA ASP A 159 -16.34 -28.66 18.35
C ASP A 159 -16.83 -29.92 19.08
N ASP A 160 -18.13 -29.97 19.40
CA ASP A 160 -18.78 -31.13 20.00
C ASP A 160 -18.65 -32.38 19.10
N LEU A 161 -18.65 -32.19 17.78
CA LEU A 161 -18.47 -33.25 16.77
C LEU A 161 -17.02 -33.43 16.30
N ASN A 162 -16.04 -32.98 17.08
CA ASN A 162 -14.62 -32.90 16.77
C ASN A 162 -14.31 -31.92 15.61
N LEU A 163 -13.96 -30.69 15.99
CA LEU A 163 -13.76 -29.54 15.10
C LEU A 163 -12.85 -29.80 13.90
N LYS A 164 -11.88 -30.73 14.03
CA LYS A 164 -10.90 -31.07 12.99
C LYS A 164 -11.50 -31.74 11.75
N ARG A 165 -12.70 -32.31 11.86
CA ARG A 165 -13.40 -32.94 10.73
C ARG A 165 -13.90 -31.94 9.68
N PHE A 166 -14.11 -30.69 10.09
CA PHE A 166 -14.77 -29.67 9.28
C PHE A 166 -13.79 -28.71 8.61
N ASP A 167 -14.13 -28.28 7.40
CA ASP A 167 -13.35 -27.26 6.69
C ASP A 167 -13.45 -25.90 7.42
N PRO A 168 -12.33 -25.20 7.69
CA PRO A 168 -12.34 -23.95 8.45
C PRO A 168 -13.19 -22.82 7.86
N THR A 169 -13.45 -22.85 6.54
CA THR A 169 -14.27 -21.83 5.86
C THR A 169 -15.77 -22.10 5.97
N THR A 170 -16.18 -23.24 6.56
CA THR A 170 -17.60 -23.58 6.70
C THR A 170 -18.37 -22.66 7.65
N PHE A 171 -17.65 -21.96 8.53
CA PHE A 171 -18.21 -20.99 9.47
C PHE A 171 -18.49 -19.62 8.83
N GLU A 172 -18.14 -19.42 7.56
CA GLU A 172 -18.46 -18.20 6.82
C GLU A 172 -19.97 -18.08 6.55
N PRO A 173 -20.62 -16.96 6.91
CA PRO A 173 -22.07 -16.82 6.72
C PRO A 173 -22.52 -16.85 5.25
N ALA A 174 -21.69 -16.39 4.31
CA ALA A 174 -21.99 -16.42 2.88
C ALA A 174 -21.55 -17.72 2.18
N ARG A 175 -21.11 -18.73 2.94
CA ARG A 175 -20.73 -20.03 2.41
C ARG A 175 -21.93 -20.68 1.72
N LEU A 176 -21.73 -21.08 0.46
CA LEU A 176 -22.70 -21.86 -0.29
C LEU A 176 -22.41 -23.35 -0.14
N MET A 177 -23.45 -24.17 -0.19
CA MET A 177 -23.34 -25.61 -0.33
C MET A 177 -23.82 -26.02 -1.72
N TYR A 178 -23.04 -26.85 -2.40
CA TYR A 178 -23.48 -27.42 -3.67
C TYR A 178 -24.61 -28.41 -3.42
N TRP A 179 -25.57 -28.45 -4.34
CA TRP A 179 -26.50 -29.57 -4.39
C TRP A 179 -25.74 -30.88 -4.64
N PRO A 180 -26.28 -32.04 -4.24
CA PRO A 180 -25.59 -33.31 -4.42
C PRO A 180 -25.31 -33.58 -5.91
N SER A 181 -24.04 -33.85 -6.20
CA SER A 181 -23.58 -34.35 -7.49
C SER A 181 -22.55 -35.43 -7.27
N THR A 182 -22.51 -36.42 -8.16
CA THR A 182 -21.65 -37.59 -8.02
C THR A 182 -21.15 -38.04 -9.41
N PRO A 183 -19.86 -38.40 -9.54
CA PRO A 183 -19.33 -39.04 -10.75
C PRO A 183 -20.18 -40.24 -11.20
N GLU A 184 -20.05 -40.63 -12.46
CA GLU A 184 -20.89 -41.68 -13.07
C GLU A 184 -20.81 -43.00 -12.27
N ASP A 185 -19.60 -43.38 -11.87
CA ASP A 185 -19.28 -44.59 -11.11
C ASP A 185 -19.06 -44.33 -9.60
N GLY A 186 -19.31 -43.11 -9.11
CA GLY A 186 -19.08 -42.74 -7.72
C GLY A 186 -20.14 -43.26 -6.75
N GLU A 187 -19.78 -43.40 -5.47
CA GLU A 187 -20.76 -43.71 -4.43
C GLU A 187 -21.47 -42.44 -3.93
N PHE A 188 -22.80 -42.50 -3.86
CA PHE A 188 -23.59 -41.43 -3.29
C PHE A 188 -24.11 -41.85 -1.92
N PHE A 189 -23.80 -41.05 -0.91
CA PHE A 189 -24.24 -41.27 0.46
C PHE A 189 -25.24 -40.19 0.86
N PHE A 190 -26.38 -40.60 1.41
CA PHE A 190 -27.37 -39.73 2.01
C PHE A 190 -27.94 -40.41 3.26
N HIS A 191 -28.02 -39.64 4.34
CA HIS A 191 -28.62 -40.07 5.60
C HIS A 191 -29.29 -38.85 6.27
N TYR A 192 -30.32 -39.07 7.07
CA TYR A 192 -30.95 -38.01 7.85
C TYR A 192 -31.53 -38.57 9.15
N ALA A 193 -31.65 -37.70 10.16
CA ALA A 193 -32.37 -37.96 11.40
C ALA A 193 -33.57 -37.01 11.52
N ASP A 194 -34.75 -37.58 11.78
CA ASP A 194 -36.00 -36.83 12.00
C ASP A 194 -36.23 -36.61 13.50
N GLU A 195 -35.51 -35.62 14.03
CA GLU A 195 -35.53 -35.22 15.44
C GLU A 195 -35.89 -33.72 15.57
N PRO A 196 -36.12 -33.17 16.77
CA PRO A 196 -36.36 -31.73 16.93
C PRO A 196 -35.23 -30.87 16.35
N PHE A 197 -35.58 -29.74 15.73
CA PHE A 197 -34.59 -28.80 15.20
C PHE A 197 -33.70 -28.26 16.32
N LEU A 198 -32.45 -27.95 16.00
CA LEU A 198 -31.49 -27.42 16.96
C LEU A 198 -31.92 -26.03 17.42
N ASP A 199 -31.98 -25.82 18.74
CA ASP A 199 -32.20 -24.50 19.31
C ASP A 199 -30.86 -23.74 19.37
N PRO A 200 -30.66 -22.68 18.56
CA PRO A 200 -29.41 -21.94 18.60
C PRO A 200 -29.17 -21.24 19.95
N ASP A 201 -30.23 -20.89 20.70
CA ASP A 201 -30.08 -20.23 21.99
C ASP A 201 -29.51 -21.17 23.05
N GLU A 202 -29.88 -22.46 23.02
CA GLU A 202 -29.29 -23.47 23.90
C GLU A 202 -27.78 -23.61 23.64
N VAL A 203 -27.36 -23.60 22.37
CA VAL A 203 -25.95 -23.65 21.98
C VAL A 203 -25.21 -22.37 22.41
N LEU A 204 -25.79 -21.19 22.18
CA LEU A 204 -25.17 -19.92 22.55
C LEU A 204 -25.00 -19.79 24.07
N ASN A 205 -25.92 -20.34 24.86
CA ASN A 205 -25.85 -20.35 26.33
C ASN A 205 -24.75 -21.27 26.90
N THR A 206 -24.11 -22.11 26.07
CA THR A 206 -22.93 -22.90 26.49
C THR A 206 -21.66 -22.05 26.61
N TYR A 207 -21.65 -20.86 26.00
CA TYR A 207 -20.55 -19.91 26.12
C TYR A 207 -20.67 -19.10 27.41
N ALA A 208 -19.52 -18.77 28.02
CA ALA A 208 -19.48 -17.75 29.08
C ALA A 208 -19.93 -16.39 28.53
N ASP A 209 -19.44 -16.02 27.34
CA ASP A 209 -19.98 -14.95 26.52
C ASP A 209 -19.77 -15.29 25.03
N TRP A 210 -20.84 -15.63 24.32
CA TRP A 210 -20.71 -15.93 22.89
C TRP A 210 -20.41 -14.67 22.06
N LYS A 211 -20.58 -13.47 22.60
CA LYS A 211 -20.24 -12.23 21.89
C LYS A 211 -18.75 -11.94 21.91
N ASP A 212 -17.99 -12.59 22.78
CA ASP A 212 -16.54 -12.60 22.74
C ASP A 212 -16.04 -13.64 21.74
N ALA A 213 -15.61 -13.19 20.56
CA ALA A 213 -15.15 -14.07 19.49
C ALA A 213 -13.86 -14.83 19.84
N SER A 214 -13.11 -14.40 20.87
CA SER A 214 -11.93 -15.12 21.36
C SER A 214 -12.29 -16.42 22.09
N LEU A 215 -13.52 -16.53 22.60
CA LEU A 215 -14.03 -17.73 23.28
C LEU A 215 -14.58 -18.78 22.31
N TRP A 216 -14.65 -18.46 21.01
CA TRP A 216 -15.17 -19.37 20.01
C TRP A 216 -14.20 -20.53 19.79
N PRO A 217 -14.67 -21.80 19.71
CA PRO A 217 -13.82 -22.91 19.33
C PRO A 217 -13.17 -22.63 17.98
N THR A 218 -11.85 -22.58 17.98
CA THR A 218 -11.04 -22.47 16.78
C THR A 218 -10.13 -23.68 16.72
N THR A 219 -9.87 -24.17 15.51
CA THR A 219 -8.72 -25.05 15.35
C THR A 219 -7.48 -24.16 15.53
N GLN A 220 -6.61 -24.45 16.51
CA GLN A 220 -5.25 -23.88 16.61
C GLN A 220 -4.58 -23.60 15.24
N PRO A 221 -4.79 -24.46 14.20
CA PRO A 221 -4.38 -24.16 12.85
C PRO A 221 -4.76 -22.79 12.27
N VAL A 222 -5.85 -22.11 12.63
CA VAL A 222 -6.22 -20.84 11.97
C VAL A 222 -5.35 -19.68 12.46
N GLU A 223 -5.21 -19.47 13.77
CA GLU A 223 -4.33 -18.42 14.30
C GLU A 223 -2.85 -18.73 14.03
N GLU A 224 -2.41 -19.99 14.18
CA GLU A 224 -1.05 -20.40 13.80
C GLU A 224 -0.83 -20.27 12.29
N ARG A 225 -1.80 -20.62 11.44
CA ARG A 225 -1.69 -20.43 10.00
C ARG A 225 -1.70 -18.96 9.64
N ILE A 226 -2.44 -18.11 10.32
CA ILE A 226 -2.41 -16.66 10.09
C ILE A 226 -1.05 -16.11 10.49
N ARG A 227 -0.52 -16.45 11.68
CA ARG A 227 0.85 -16.10 12.10
C ARG A 227 1.90 -16.60 11.12
N HIS A 228 1.78 -17.84 10.64
CA HIS A 228 2.69 -18.43 9.67
C HIS A 228 2.52 -17.84 8.25
N THR A 229 1.30 -17.44 7.86
CA THR A 229 1.02 -16.74 6.60
C THR A 229 1.58 -15.32 6.64
N ALA A 230 1.41 -14.62 7.76
CA ALA A 230 2.00 -13.32 8.00
C ALA A 230 3.53 -13.39 7.96
N GLY A 231 4.14 -14.42 8.55
CA GLY A 231 5.58 -14.66 8.47
C GLY A 231 6.09 -15.07 7.08
N LYS A 232 5.21 -15.56 6.18
CA LYS A 232 5.55 -15.89 4.78
C LYS A 232 5.32 -14.73 3.80
N GLN A 233 4.44 -13.79 4.14
CA GLN A 233 4.25 -12.60 3.31
C GLN A 233 5.47 -11.70 3.39
N GLU A 234 5.82 -11.09 2.27
CA GLU A 234 6.83 -10.03 2.22
C GLU A 234 6.46 -8.94 3.22
N ASP A 235 7.41 -8.57 4.06
CA ASP A 235 7.23 -7.56 5.08
C ASP A 235 6.71 -6.26 4.44
N PRO A 236 5.53 -5.76 4.85
CA PRO A 236 4.95 -4.57 4.24
C PRO A 236 5.84 -3.35 4.40
N THR A 237 6.69 -3.33 5.43
CA THR A 237 7.65 -2.25 5.70
C THR A 237 8.93 -2.35 4.88
N GLU A 238 9.17 -3.46 4.17
CA GLU A 238 10.30 -3.62 3.23
C GLU A 238 9.91 -3.32 1.77
N LYS A 239 8.60 -3.24 1.48
CA LYS A 239 8.10 -2.95 0.14
C LYS A 239 8.56 -1.58 -0.36
N ARG A 240 8.85 -1.49 -1.66
CA ARG A 240 9.17 -0.21 -2.32
C ARG A 240 7.92 0.53 -2.77
N GLY A 241 8.04 1.84 -2.95
CA GLY A 241 6.99 2.71 -3.46
C GLY A 241 5.89 3.00 -2.43
N ILE A 242 4.78 3.57 -2.91
CA ILE A 242 3.74 4.16 -2.05
C ILE A 242 3.15 3.20 -1.00
N ILE A 243 3.00 1.91 -1.32
CA ILE A 243 2.41 0.93 -0.39
C ILE A 243 3.35 0.71 0.80
N GLY A 244 4.64 0.49 0.54
CA GLY A 244 5.60 0.30 1.62
C GLY A 244 5.87 1.57 2.41
N ALA A 245 5.89 2.73 1.73
CA ALA A 245 6.01 4.01 2.41
C ALA A 245 4.83 4.26 3.36
N PHE A 246 3.59 3.95 2.93
CA PHE A 246 2.41 4.05 3.79
C PHE A 246 2.50 3.10 5.00
N CYS A 247 2.92 1.84 4.79
CA CYS A 247 3.08 0.87 5.88
C CYS A 247 4.27 1.17 6.81
N ARG A 248 5.24 2.01 6.40
CA ARG A 248 6.29 2.54 7.28
C ARG A 248 5.84 3.77 8.05
N ALA A 249 5.00 4.60 7.43
CA ALA A 249 4.42 5.79 8.04
C ALA A 249 3.34 5.46 9.08
N HIS A 250 2.56 4.39 8.85
CA HIS A 250 1.44 3.99 9.68
C HIS A 250 1.50 2.52 10.07
N THR A 251 1.47 2.25 11.37
CA THR A 251 1.28 0.88 11.88
C THR A 251 -0.20 0.50 11.86
N ILE A 252 -0.51 -0.77 12.13
CA ILE A 252 -1.92 -1.21 12.22
C ILE A 252 -2.65 -0.45 13.33
N THR A 253 -2.01 -0.30 14.50
CA THR A 253 -2.57 0.41 15.65
C THR A 253 -2.83 1.87 15.32
N ASP A 254 -1.87 2.57 14.69
CA ASP A 254 -2.04 3.96 14.26
C ASP A 254 -3.21 4.12 13.28
N VAL A 255 -3.34 3.22 12.30
CA VAL A 255 -4.49 3.20 11.38
C VAL A 255 -5.81 3.06 12.15
N LEU A 256 -5.88 2.15 13.12
CA LEU A 256 -7.11 1.88 13.88
C LEU A 256 -7.49 3.06 14.79
N GLU A 257 -6.50 3.75 15.38
CA GLU A 257 -6.72 4.84 16.32
C GLU A 257 -6.91 6.21 15.66
N ASN A 258 -6.32 6.43 14.47
CA ASN A 258 -6.30 7.76 13.85
C ASN A 258 -7.03 7.83 12.50
N ILE A 259 -7.08 6.74 11.73
CA ILE A 259 -7.71 6.72 10.39
C ILE A 259 -9.08 6.04 10.42
N LEU A 260 -9.22 4.95 11.18
CA LEU A 260 -10.41 4.11 11.25
C LEU A 260 -11.06 4.11 12.65
N SER A 261 -10.86 5.17 13.43
CA SER A 261 -11.36 5.28 14.81
C SER A 261 -12.88 5.40 14.93
N ASP A 262 -13.57 5.77 13.84
CA ASP A 262 -15.03 5.69 13.74
C ASP A 262 -15.53 4.27 13.43
N ARG A 263 -14.63 3.35 13.05
CA ARG A 263 -14.94 1.97 12.65
C ARG A 263 -14.51 0.94 13.66
N TYR A 264 -13.49 1.23 14.47
CA TYR A 264 -12.98 0.32 15.49
C TYR A 264 -12.86 0.99 16.85
N THR A 265 -13.04 0.18 17.89
CA THR A 265 -12.84 0.58 19.27
C THR A 265 -11.84 -0.37 19.94
N PRO A 266 -10.91 0.14 20.76
CA PRO A 266 -9.94 -0.69 21.47
C PRO A 266 -10.65 -1.59 22.48
N THR A 267 -10.03 -2.73 22.81
CA THR A 267 -10.51 -3.63 23.87
C THR A 267 -9.56 -3.62 25.07
N GLU A 268 -9.87 -4.41 26.11
CA GLU A 268 -8.95 -4.62 27.23
C GLU A 268 -7.67 -5.38 26.82
N GLN A 269 -7.69 -6.07 25.68
CA GLN A 269 -6.52 -6.71 25.08
C GLN A 269 -5.91 -5.78 24.03
N ASP A 270 -4.66 -5.38 24.23
CA ASP A 270 -3.94 -4.42 23.37
C ASP A 270 -3.82 -4.89 21.91
N ASP A 271 -3.84 -6.21 21.67
CA ASP A 271 -3.76 -6.81 20.33
C ASP A 271 -5.13 -7.02 19.68
N ARG A 272 -6.22 -6.55 20.29
CA ARG A 272 -7.59 -6.75 19.77
C ARG A 272 -8.43 -5.48 19.73
N PHE A 273 -9.15 -5.33 18.62
CA PHE A 273 -10.10 -4.25 18.38
C PHE A 273 -11.49 -4.79 18.04
N THR A 274 -12.51 -3.99 18.38
CA THR A 274 -13.91 -4.28 18.12
C THR A 274 -14.42 -3.44 16.96
N PHE A 275 -14.94 -4.08 15.92
CA PHE A 275 -15.60 -3.40 14.83
C PHE A 275 -16.95 -2.83 15.30
N VAL A 276 -17.16 -1.51 15.14
CA VAL A 276 -18.33 -0.78 15.65
C VAL A 276 -19.65 -1.27 15.04
N GLY A 277 -19.61 -1.81 13.81
CA GLY A 277 -20.78 -2.41 13.14
C GLY A 277 -20.99 -3.89 13.42
N GLY A 278 -20.13 -4.53 14.21
CA GLY A 278 -20.20 -5.95 14.55
C GLY A 278 -21.09 -6.21 15.76
N SER A 279 -21.59 -7.45 15.90
CA SER A 279 -22.37 -7.85 17.08
C SER A 279 -21.51 -8.48 18.19
N THR A 280 -20.21 -8.59 17.95
CA THR A 280 -19.20 -9.29 18.74
C THR A 280 -18.02 -8.37 19.08
N THR A 281 -17.39 -8.59 20.23
CA THR A 281 -16.26 -7.79 20.75
C THR A 281 -14.92 -8.50 20.45
N GLY A 282 -13.85 -7.73 20.19
CA GLY A 282 -12.48 -8.23 20.07
C GLY A 282 -12.16 -9.12 18.86
N GLY A 283 -12.96 -9.03 17.79
CA GLY A 283 -12.78 -9.90 16.62
C GLY A 283 -11.72 -9.48 15.60
N LEU A 284 -11.15 -8.27 15.68
CA LEU A 284 -9.96 -7.91 14.89
C LEU A 284 -8.71 -8.14 15.73
N VAL A 285 -7.78 -8.96 15.24
CA VAL A 285 -6.52 -9.32 15.91
C VAL A 285 -5.33 -8.73 15.18
N ILE A 286 -4.42 -8.12 15.92
CA ILE A 286 -3.18 -7.50 15.43
C ILE A 286 -2.01 -8.48 15.55
N TYR A 287 -1.18 -8.55 14.50
CA TYR A 287 0.02 -9.38 14.45
C TYR A 287 1.26 -8.52 14.20
N SER A 288 2.12 -8.42 15.23
CA SER A 288 3.37 -7.67 15.21
C SER A 288 3.22 -6.21 14.76
N ASP A 289 2.02 -5.64 14.95
CA ASP A 289 1.62 -4.30 14.49
C ASP A 289 1.83 -4.02 12.98
N LYS A 290 2.04 -5.08 12.18
CA LYS A 290 2.25 -5.05 10.73
C LYS A 290 1.06 -5.57 9.95
N TYR A 291 0.31 -6.49 10.56
CA TYR A 291 -0.86 -7.10 9.96
C TYR A 291 -2.04 -7.13 10.94
N ALA A 292 -3.25 -7.12 10.39
CA ALA A 292 -4.49 -7.36 11.11
C ALA A 292 -5.30 -8.44 10.41
N PHE A 293 -6.04 -9.24 11.19
CA PHE A 293 -7.03 -10.17 10.67
C PHE A 293 -8.34 -10.01 11.42
N SER A 294 -9.45 -9.86 10.68
CA SER A 294 -10.78 -9.78 11.26
C SER A 294 -11.51 -11.12 11.18
N HIS A 295 -11.97 -11.61 12.31
CA HIS A 295 -12.85 -12.77 12.45
C HIS A 295 -14.34 -12.41 12.27
N HIS A 296 -14.67 -11.12 12.21
CA HIS A 296 -16.03 -10.63 12.04
C HIS A 296 -16.49 -10.80 10.59
N ALA A 297 -17.58 -11.52 10.37
CA ALA A 297 -18.04 -11.77 9.01
C ALA A 297 -18.57 -10.51 8.32
N THR A 298 -19.18 -9.61 9.09
CA THR A 298 -19.79 -8.35 8.63
C THR A 298 -18.77 -7.22 8.42
N ASP A 299 -17.55 -7.40 8.90
CA ASP A 299 -16.45 -6.45 8.73
C ASP A 299 -15.95 -6.47 7.27
N PRO A 300 -15.74 -5.31 6.62
CA PRO A 300 -15.09 -5.23 5.31
C PRO A 300 -13.74 -5.97 5.23
N ALA A 301 -12.94 -5.94 6.30
CA ALA A 301 -11.68 -6.68 6.43
C ALA A 301 -11.87 -8.15 6.85
N GLY A 302 -13.11 -8.59 7.09
CA GLY A 302 -13.47 -9.95 7.50
C GLY A 302 -12.84 -11.03 6.63
N GLY A 303 -12.16 -11.98 7.28
CA GLY A 303 -11.51 -13.13 6.66
C GLY A 303 -10.24 -12.80 5.87
N LYS A 304 -9.70 -11.58 5.97
CA LYS A 304 -8.52 -11.13 5.21
C LYS A 304 -7.39 -10.76 6.15
N LEU A 305 -6.18 -11.15 5.79
CA LEU A 305 -4.95 -10.66 6.42
C LEU A 305 -4.55 -9.36 5.71
N CYS A 306 -4.62 -8.25 6.42
CA CYS A 306 -4.39 -6.91 5.89
C CYS A 306 -3.17 -6.27 6.54
N ASN A 307 -2.28 -5.67 5.74
CA ASN A 307 -1.36 -4.65 6.24
C ASN A 307 -2.11 -3.31 6.42
N ALA A 308 -1.43 -2.29 6.95
CA ALA A 308 -2.02 -0.95 7.18
C ALA A 308 -2.69 -0.37 5.91
N PHE A 309 -2.01 -0.44 4.75
CA PHE A 309 -2.54 0.04 3.48
C PHE A 309 -3.81 -0.71 3.06
N ASP A 310 -3.78 -2.04 3.13
CA ASP A 310 -4.93 -2.88 2.77
C ASP A 310 -6.10 -2.71 3.74
N LEU A 311 -5.83 -2.51 5.03
CA LEU A 311 -6.87 -2.30 6.03
C LEU A 311 -7.65 -1.01 5.72
N VAL A 312 -6.96 0.12 5.52
CA VAL A 312 -7.60 1.36 5.09
C VAL A 312 -8.33 1.18 3.76
N ARG A 313 -7.74 0.47 2.79
CA ARG A 313 -8.36 0.19 1.49
C ARG A 313 -9.70 -0.52 1.63
N TRP A 314 -9.79 -1.57 2.44
CA TRP A 314 -11.03 -2.32 2.61
C TRP A 314 -12.12 -1.52 3.32
N HIS A 315 -11.76 -0.57 4.18
CA HIS A 315 -12.75 0.24 4.91
C HIS A 315 -13.19 1.49 4.14
N LEU A 316 -12.26 2.21 3.51
CA LEU A 316 -12.57 3.46 2.81
C LEU A 316 -12.85 3.25 1.32
N PHE A 317 -12.22 2.26 0.69
CA PHE A 317 -12.24 2.08 -0.77
C PHE A 317 -12.65 0.65 -1.17
N MET A 318 -13.62 0.06 -0.46
CA MET A 318 -14.11 -1.30 -0.75
C MET A 318 -14.61 -1.43 -2.19
N PRO A 319 -14.16 -2.43 -2.98
CA PRO A 319 -14.68 -2.68 -4.32
C PRO A 319 -16.21 -2.82 -4.35
N GLY A 320 -16.89 -2.05 -5.20
CA GLY A 320 -18.35 -1.98 -5.27
C GLY A 320 -19.04 -1.23 -4.12
N GLY A 321 -18.27 -0.63 -3.21
CA GLY A 321 -18.75 0.21 -2.10
C GLY A 321 -18.82 1.70 -2.45
N MET A 322 -19.03 2.54 -1.43
CA MET A 322 -18.96 4.00 -1.55
C MET A 322 -17.69 4.50 -0.87
N ALA A 323 -16.95 5.37 -1.55
CA ALA A 323 -15.80 6.07 -1.00
C ALA A 323 -16.24 7.18 -0.01
N PRO A 324 -15.32 7.76 0.79
CA PRO A 324 -15.67 8.81 1.76
C PRO A 324 -16.25 10.08 1.13
N ASP A 325 -15.95 10.34 -0.15
CA ASP A 325 -16.49 11.46 -0.92
C ASP A 325 -17.88 11.18 -1.53
N GLY A 326 -18.46 10.00 -1.26
CA GLY A 326 -19.76 9.56 -1.77
C GLY A 326 -19.72 8.95 -3.17
N SER A 327 -18.54 8.86 -3.83
CA SER A 327 -18.40 8.24 -5.14
C SER A 327 -18.47 6.71 -5.06
N LEU A 328 -18.97 6.06 -6.12
CA LEU A 328 -19.00 4.60 -6.20
C LEU A 328 -17.60 4.07 -6.54
N VAL A 329 -17.09 3.17 -5.71
CA VAL A 329 -15.86 2.44 -5.99
C VAL A 329 -16.18 1.34 -7.00
N GLY A 330 -15.44 1.32 -8.11
CA GLY A 330 -15.58 0.31 -9.16
C GLY A 330 -15.08 -1.07 -8.73
N ASP A 331 -14.24 -1.67 -9.57
CA ASP A 331 -13.61 -2.96 -9.32
C ASP A 331 -12.39 -2.86 -8.37
N ASP A 332 -11.69 -3.99 -8.18
CA ASP A 332 -10.50 -4.05 -7.33
C ASP A 332 -9.37 -3.13 -7.83
N ALA A 333 -9.22 -2.97 -9.15
CA ALA A 333 -8.25 -2.05 -9.73
C ALA A 333 -8.59 -0.58 -9.39
N SER A 334 -9.87 -0.23 -9.40
CA SER A 334 -10.36 1.08 -9.00
C SER A 334 -10.14 1.33 -7.51
N SER A 335 -10.42 0.34 -6.66
CA SER A 335 -10.13 0.36 -5.21
C SER A 335 -8.65 0.62 -4.92
N MET A 336 -7.77 -0.13 -5.58
CA MET A 336 -6.32 0.03 -5.43
C MET A 336 -5.85 1.43 -5.83
N LYS A 337 -6.37 1.95 -6.96
CA LYS A 337 -6.04 3.29 -7.46
C LYS A 337 -6.45 4.38 -6.48
N LEU A 338 -7.65 4.29 -5.90
CA LEU A 338 -8.13 5.27 -4.91
C LEU A 338 -7.29 5.25 -3.63
N MET A 339 -6.94 4.07 -3.12
CA MET A 339 -6.06 3.97 -1.94
C MET A 339 -4.65 4.52 -2.23
N GLN A 340 -4.11 4.28 -3.42
CA GLN A 340 -2.85 4.88 -3.87
C GLN A 340 -2.91 6.41 -3.92
N GLU A 341 -4.02 6.96 -4.43
CA GLU A 341 -4.25 8.41 -4.45
C GLU A 341 -4.41 8.98 -3.03
N TYR A 342 -5.10 8.28 -2.13
CA TYR A 342 -5.21 8.64 -0.72
C TYR A 342 -3.83 8.69 -0.04
N ALA A 343 -3.06 7.61 -0.14
CA ALA A 343 -1.70 7.52 0.42
C ALA A 343 -0.75 8.58 -0.15
N SER A 344 -0.89 8.95 -1.43
CA SER A 344 -0.06 10.01 -2.05
C SER A 344 -0.33 11.42 -1.51
N LYS A 345 -1.46 11.63 -0.84
CA LYS A 345 -1.84 12.91 -0.23
C LYS A 345 -1.60 12.93 1.29
N ASP A 346 -1.36 11.77 1.89
CA ASP A 346 -1.07 11.63 3.30
C ASP A 346 0.31 12.23 3.66
N GLU A 347 0.35 13.04 4.72
CA GLU A 347 1.54 13.81 5.09
C GLU A 347 2.69 12.91 5.58
N ALA A 348 2.38 11.93 6.43
CA ALA A 348 3.38 11.03 7.01
C ALA A 348 4.02 10.15 5.91
N THR A 349 3.21 9.65 4.98
CA THR A 349 3.64 8.89 3.82
C THR A 349 4.52 9.71 2.88
N ARG A 350 4.19 10.99 2.64
CA ARG A 350 5.01 11.90 1.82
C ARG A 350 6.37 12.19 2.46
N ARG A 351 6.40 12.38 3.78
CA ARG A 351 7.64 12.55 4.55
C ARG A 351 8.53 11.30 4.45
N GLN A 352 7.94 10.11 4.60
CA GLN A 352 8.64 8.84 4.45
C GLN A 352 9.28 8.69 3.05
N LEU A 353 8.55 9.03 1.99
CA LEU A 353 9.08 9.04 0.62
C LEU A 353 10.18 10.08 0.41
N ALA A 354 10.15 11.22 1.09
CA ALA A 354 11.21 12.23 1.04
C ALA A 354 12.49 11.73 1.71
N GLU A 355 12.38 11.10 2.88
CA GLU A 355 13.51 10.52 3.60
C GLU A 355 14.20 9.41 2.80
N GLU A 356 13.42 8.52 2.18
CA GLU A 356 13.95 7.46 1.30
C GLU A 356 14.73 8.01 0.11
N ARG A 357 14.22 9.07 -0.54
CA ARG A 357 14.93 9.76 -1.63
C ARG A 357 16.23 10.38 -1.17
N ARG A 358 16.24 11.01 0.01
CA ARG A 358 17.48 11.56 0.60
C ARG A 358 18.50 10.46 0.87
N ALA A 359 18.07 9.35 1.47
CA ALA A 359 18.96 8.21 1.74
C ALA A 359 19.55 7.62 0.45
N GLN A 360 18.74 7.47 -0.60
CA GLN A 360 19.20 7.00 -1.90
C GLN A 360 20.19 7.97 -2.55
N ALA A 361 19.94 9.29 -2.45
CA ALA A 361 20.86 10.30 -2.96
C ALA A 361 22.23 10.24 -2.29
N ILE A 362 22.26 9.95 -0.99
CA ILE A 362 23.50 9.76 -0.23
C ILE A 362 24.21 8.51 -0.75
N GLU A 363 23.55 7.36 -0.80
CA GLU A 363 24.17 6.09 -1.24
C GLU A 363 24.77 6.20 -2.66
N GLU A 364 24.09 6.87 -3.59
CA GLU A 364 24.51 6.96 -4.99
C GLU A 364 25.57 8.03 -5.27
N PHE A 365 25.73 9.03 -4.39
CA PHE A 365 26.60 10.20 -4.63
C PHE A 365 27.53 10.56 -3.44
N SER A 366 27.70 9.66 -2.47
CA SER A 366 28.47 9.86 -1.22
C SER A 366 30.01 9.97 -1.39
N ASP A 367 30.56 9.95 -2.60
CA ASP A 367 32.03 10.00 -2.76
C ASP A 367 32.68 11.34 -2.35
N LEU A 368 31.91 12.36 -1.93
CA LEU A 368 32.44 13.67 -1.50
C LEU A 368 31.67 14.27 -0.29
N ASP A 369 32.34 14.25 0.86
CA ASP A 369 32.11 14.99 2.13
C ASP A 369 30.83 14.69 2.95
N ALA A 370 30.94 13.74 3.89
CA ALA A 370 29.95 13.38 4.91
C ALA A 370 29.68 14.48 5.98
N ASP A 371 30.50 15.54 6.05
CA ASP A 371 30.39 16.58 7.07
C ASP A 371 29.40 17.72 6.72
N ALA A 372 29.04 17.88 5.44
CA ALA A 372 28.06 18.88 5.01
C ALA A 372 26.61 18.56 5.44
N GLU A 373 26.32 17.27 5.68
CA GLU A 373 24.97 16.76 5.88
C GLU A 373 24.42 17.01 7.29
N LYS A 374 25.28 16.97 8.32
CA LYS A 374 24.87 17.28 9.70
C LYS A 374 24.48 18.74 9.93
N LYS A 375 24.92 19.66 9.06
CA LYS A 375 24.65 21.10 9.18
C LYS A 375 23.38 21.55 8.42
N ALA A 376 23.01 20.87 7.34
CA ALA A 376 21.82 21.20 6.54
C ALA A 376 20.51 20.71 7.16
N ALA A 377 20.56 19.72 8.06
CA ALA A 377 19.38 19.15 8.72
C ALA A 377 18.75 20.06 9.80
N ALA A 378 19.46 21.10 10.26
CA ALA A 378 19.04 21.93 11.40
C ALA A 378 18.15 23.14 11.02
N GLU A 379 18.12 23.53 9.75
CA GLU A 379 17.33 24.65 9.26
C GLU A 379 16.76 24.28 7.90
N ASN A 380 15.49 23.85 7.85
CA ASN A 380 14.52 24.25 6.82
C ASN A 380 13.25 23.41 6.90
N VAL A 381 12.11 24.06 6.66
CA VAL A 381 10.86 23.46 6.19
C VAL A 381 11.21 22.39 5.14
N ASN A 382 10.69 21.18 5.30
CA ASN A 382 10.97 20.08 4.39
C ASN A 382 10.35 20.37 3.02
N TRP A 383 11.02 21.17 2.18
CA TRP A 383 10.55 21.58 0.86
C TRP A 383 10.20 20.40 -0.05
N GLN A 384 10.68 19.18 0.25
CA GLN A 384 10.31 17.97 -0.48
C GLN A 384 8.86 17.56 -0.25
N ASP A 385 8.23 18.03 0.84
CA ASP A 385 6.80 17.88 1.13
C ASP A 385 5.95 18.81 0.24
N ASP A 386 6.56 19.74 -0.50
CA ASP A 386 5.88 20.57 -1.49
C ASP A 386 6.00 19.98 -2.92
N LEU A 387 6.71 18.86 -3.10
CA LEU A 387 6.82 18.20 -4.39
C LEU A 387 5.51 17.51 -4.78
N ASP A 388 5.05 17.79 -5.99
CA ASP A 388 3.93 17.07 -6.60
C ASP A 388 4.35 15.63 -6.93
N ILE A 389 3.74 14.67 -6.26
CA ILE A 389 3.93 13.23 -6.53
C ILE A 389 2.72 12.63 -7.25
N ASP A 390 2.96 11.56 -8.00
CA ASP A 390 1.92 10.73 -8.59
C ASP A 390 1.37 9.71 -7.57
N LYS A 391 0.33 8.98 -7.98
CA LYS A 391 -0.30 7.93 -7.18
C LYS A 391 0.64 6.77 -6.81
N HIS A 392 1.79 6.65 -7.47
CA HIS A 392 2.80 5.63 -7.17
C HIS A 392 3.90 6.14 -6.23
N GLY A 393 3.82 7.40 -5.81
CA GLY A 393 4.83 8.05 -4.97
C GLY A 393 6.01 8.63 -5.76
N LYS A 394 5.94 8.67 -7.10
CA LYS A 394 7.01 9.24 -7.94
C LYS A 394 6.83 10.74 -8.12
N VAL A 395 7.92 11.49 -8.14
CA VAL A 395 7.89 12.93 -8.45
C VAL A 395 7.40 13.13 -9.88
N LYS A 396 6.42 14.02 -10.07
CA LYS A 396 5.94 14.34 -11.41
C LYS A 396 6.97 15.17 -12.17
N ASP A 397 7.14 14.89 -13.46
CA ASP A 397 7.96 15.70 -14.37
C ASP A 397 7.21 17.00 -14.75
N THR A 398 7.26 17.98 -13.85
CA THR A 398 6.64 19.30 -14.03
C THR A 398 7.67 20.41 -13.89
N LEU A 399 7.42 21.54 -14.54
CA LEU A 399 8.27 22.73 -14.39
C LEU A 399 8.30 23.23 -12.94
N GLY A 400 7.19 23.09 -12.21
CA GLY A 400 7.08 23.46 -10.80
C GLY A 400 8.02 22.64 -9.92
N ASN A 401 7.97 21.31 -10.04
CA ASN A 401 8.87 20.42 -9.31
C ASN A 401 10.33 20.66 -9.67
N LEU A 402 10.65 20.82 -10.96
CA LEU A 402 12.02 21.08 -11.39
C LEU A 402 12.55 22.41 -10.84
N ALA A 403 11.74 23.48 -10.85
CA ALA A 403 12.12 24.75 -10.24
C ALA A 403 12.28 24.64 -8.73
N LEU A 404 11.40 23.91 -8.04
CA LEU A 404 11.46 23.69 -6.60
C LEU A 404 12.73 22.92 -6.19
N ILE A 405 13.07 21.86 -6.93
CA ILE A 405 14.30 21.07 -6.72
C ILE A 405 15.53 21.95 -6.94
N LEU A 406 15.64 22.59 -8.11
CA LEU A 406 16.80 23.43 -8.43
C LEU A 406 17.00 24.57 -7.44
N ARG A 407 15.92 25.10 -6.87
CA ARG A 407 15.94 26.21 -5.90
C ARG A 407 16.35 25.77 -4.49
N ASN A 408 15.93 24.61 -4.03
CA ASN A 408 16.03 24.23 -2.61
C ASN A 408 16.99 23.06 -2.34
N ASP A 409 17.36 22.28 -3.35
CA ASP A 409 18.31 21.17 -3.18
C ASP A 409 19.69 21.70 -2.73
N PRO A 410 20.16 21.32 -1.52
CA PRO A 410 21.45 21.78 -1.01
C PRO A 410 22.64 21.38 -1.88
N LYS A 411 22.55 20.29 -2.65
CA LYS A 411 23.62 19.84 -3.55
C LYS A 411 23.64 20.68 -4.83
N LEU A 412 22.56 21.37 -5.19
CA LEU A 412 22.45 22.17 -6.42
C LEU A 412 22.51 23.69 -6.16
N LYS A 413 22.68 24.13 -4.91
CA LYS A 413 22.64 25.55 -4.52
C LYS A 413 23.78 26.41 -5.11
N ASP A 414 24.92 25.79 -5.38
CA ASP A 414 26.12 26.48 -5.87
C ASP A 414 26.06 26.81 -7.36
N ILE A 415 25.09 26.24 -8.09
CA ILE A 415 24.81 26.60 -9.47
C ILE A 415 24.23 28.01 -9.50
N SER A 416 24.96 28.93 -10.12
CA SER A 416 24.72 30.37 -10.06
C SER A 416 25.08 31.05 -11.39
N TYR A 417 24.63 32.29 -11.59
CA TYR A 417 24.94 33.04 -12.80
C TYR A 417 26.10 34.01 -12.54
N ASN A 418 27.21 33.79 -13.25
CA ASN A 418 28.38 34.67 -13.20
C ASN A 418 28.18 35.84 -14.17
N ILE A 419 27.96 37.03 -13.61
CA ILE A 419 27.71 38.26 -14.37
C ILE A 419 28.91 38.64 -15.25
N HIS A 420 30.14 38.43 -14.75
CA HIS A 420 31.37 38.78 -15.48
C HIS A 420 31.56 37.89 -16.72
N ARG A 421 31.22 36.60 -16.61
CA ARG A 421 31.28 35.64 -17.73
C ARG A 421 30.02 35.64 -18.61
N SER A 422 28.94 36.26 -18.13
CA SER A 422 27.61 36.24 -18.77
C SER A 422 27.08 34.82 -19.01
N GLY A 423 27.16 33.96 -17.98
CA GLY A 423 26.70 32.58 -18.09
C GLY A 423 26.61 31.86 -16.75
N ILE A 424 26.09 30.63 -16.79
CA ILE A 424 26.05 29.76 -15.61
C ILE A 424 27.48 29.42 -15.18
N ASP A 425 27.66 29.33 -13.87
CA ASP A 425 28.91 28.99 -13.21
C ASP A 425 28.60 28.17 -11.93
N ILE A 426 29.65 27.62 -11.34
CA ILE A 426 29.59 26.90 -10.07
C ILE A 426 30.37 27.71 -9.06
N ARG A 427 29.64 28.28 -8.09
CA ARG A 427 30.24 29.07 -7.03
C ARG A 427 30.96 28.15 -6.07
N LYS A 428 32.21 28.50 -5.77
CA LYS A 428 33.01 27.82 -4.75
C LYS A 428 33.01 28.64 -3.47
N ASP A 429 33.10 27.96 -2.33
CA ASP A 429 33.32 28.61 -1.04
C ASP A 429 34.76 29.13 -0.90
N ALA A 430 35.07 29.69 0.28
CA ALA A 430 36.38 30.28 0.58
C ALA A 430 37.53 29.25 0.50
N ASP A 431 37.25 27.97 0.72
CA ASP A 431 38.20 26.87 0.65
C ASP A 431 38.27 26.25 -0.76
N GLY A 432 37.52 26.80 -1.72
CA GLY A 432 37.48 26.33 -3.09
C GLY A 432 36.61 25.08 -3.30
N LYS A 433 35.77 24.73 -2.33
CA LYS A 433 34.85 23.59 -2.39
C LYS A 433 33.49 23.99 -2.96
N THR A 434 32.73 22.98 -3.39
CA THR A 434 31.35 23.12 -3.89
C THR A 434 30.52 21.93 -3.41
N THR A 435 29.20 22.11 -3.33
CA THR A 435 28.24 21.11 -2.90
C THR A 435 27.71 20.22 -4.02
N ILE A 436 28.07 20.49 -5.28
CA ILE A 436 27.62 19.64 -6.39
C ILE A 436 28.14 18.21 -6.22
N PRO A 437 27.33 17.19 -6.56
CA PRO A 437 27.68 15.78 -6.34
C PRO A 437 28.52 15.17 -7.48
N TRP A 438 29.09 15.98 -8.37
CA TRP A 438 29.91 15.51 -9.49
C TRP A 438 31.21 16.32 -9.62
N THR A 439 32.23 15.68 -10.19
CA THR A 439 33.52 16.32 -10.43
C THR A 439 33.48 17.18 -11.70
N GLN A 440 33.81 18.46 -11.57
CA GLN A 440 33.99 19.34 -12.72
C GLN A 440 35.24 18.96 -13.53
N LEU A 441 35.08 18.74 -14.84
CA LEU A 441 36.20 18.52 -15.74
C LEU A 441 37.03 19.79 -16.00
N LYS A 442 36.38 20.95 -16.00
CA LYS A 442 37.00 22.27 -16.22
C LYS A 442 36.29 23.33 -15.38
N PRO A 443 36.99 24.43 -15.00
CA PRO A 443 36.34 25.55 -14.34
C PRO A 443 35.19 26.13 -15.17
N GLY A 444 34.10 26.47 -14.49
CA GLY A 444 32.90 27.00 -15.12
C GLY A 444 31.89 25.94 -15.55
N TRP A 445 30.67 26.38 -15.87
CA TRP A 445 29.63 25.49 -16.41
C TRP A 445 29.95 25.03 -17.84
N ASN A 446 29.77 23.73 -18.11
CA ASN A 446 29.94 23.13 -19.44
C ASN A 446 28.92 22.00 -19.70
N GLU A 447 28.94 21.40 -20.90
CA GLU A 447 27.96 20.35 -21.27
C GLU A 447 28.10 19.06 -20.43
N SER A 448 29.27 18.79 -19.84
CA SER A 448 29.40 17.66 -18.89
C SER A 448 28.67 17.92 -17.58
N ASP A 449 28.64 19.17 -17.08
CA ASP A 449 27.85 19.52 -15.90
C ASP A 449 26.35 19.42 -16.16
N LEU A 450 25.93 19.77 -17.38
CA LEU A 450 24.54 19.58 -17.79
C LEU A 450 24.15 18.10 -17.83
N GLY A 451 25.01 17.24 -18.38
CA GLY A 451 24.79 15.79 -18.37
C GLY A 451 24.76 15.25 -16.94
N ALA A 452 25.64 15.73 -16.07
CA ALA A 452 25.71 15.31 -14.67
C ALA A 452 24.45 15.69 -13.88
N VAL A 453 23.93 16.92 -14.05
CA VAL A 453 22.68 17.31 -13.39
C VAL A 453 21.47 16.53 -13.92
N GLN A 454 21.46 16.15 -15.21
CA GLN A 454 20.41 15.26 -15.75
C GLN A 454 20.43 13.89 -15.09
N ILE A 455 21.61 13.28 -14.98
CA ILE A 455 21.79 11.98 -14.31
C ILE A 455 21.38 12.08 -12.84
N TYR A 456 21.74 13.18 -12.17
CA TYR A 456 21.36 13.45 -10.79
C TYR A 456 19.83 13.53 -10.62
N LEU A 457 19.16 14.29 -11.47
CA LEU A 457 17.69 14.42 -11.45
C LEU A 457 16.98 13.09 -11.72
N GLU A 458 17.51 12.26 -12.63
CA GLU A 458 16.96 10.93 -12.91
C GLU A 458 17.13 9.99 -11.71
N ARG A 459 18.33 9.95 -11.13
CA ARG A 459 18.68 9.02 -10.05
C ARG A 459 18.01 9.37 -8.72
N VAL A 460 18.05 10.63 -8.33
CA VAL A 460 17.54 11.08 -7.02
C VAL A 460 16.04 11.34 -7.05
N TYR A 461 15.52 11.89 -8.15
CA TYR A 461 14.13 12.33 -8.24
C TYR A 461 13.29 11.52 -9.23
N GLY A 462 13.87 10.61 -10.01
CA GLY A 462 13.15 9.87 -11.05
C GLY A 462 12.76 10.73 -12.24
N LEU A 463 13.38 11.90 -12.42
CA LEU A 463 13.00 12.89 -13.42
C LEU A 463 13.85 12.76 -14.70
N TYR A 464 13.20 12.41 -15.81
CA TYR A 464 13.82 12.35 -17.14
C TYR A 464 13.50 13.63 -17.92
N THR A 465 14.28 14.71 -17.74
CA THR A 465 13.92 16.03 -18.32
C THR A 465 14.99 16.62 -19.26
N PRO A 466 14.94 16.33 -20.58
CA PRO A 466 15.91 16.88 -21.53
C PRO A 466 15.52 18.25 -22.13
N SER A 467 14.23 18.55 -22.32
CA SER A 467 13.82 19.64 -23.23
C SER A 467 13.74 21.03 -22.60
N LYS A 468 13.38 21.12 -21.31
CA LYS A 468 13.16 22.42 -20.62
C LYS A 468 14.17 22.72 -19.50
N LEU A 469 15.09 21.79 -19.22
CA LEU A 469 16.07 21.90 -18.15
C LEU A 469 16.99 23.12 -18.32
N LYS A 470 17.58 23.33 -19.50
CA LYS A 470 18.49 24.46 -19.75
C LYS A 470 17.85 25.82 -19.41
N GLY A 471 16.60 26.01 -19.80
CA GLY A 471 15.87 27.26 -19.58
C GLY A 471 15.59 27.54 -18.11
N ILE A 472 15.10 26.54 -17.37
CA ILE A 472 14.84 26.69 -15.93
C ILE A 472 16.15 26.84 -15.16
N LEU A 473 17.16 26.02 -15.49
CA LEU A 473 18.45 26.08 -14.83
C LEU A 473 19.07 27.48 -14.95
N LEU A 474 18.98 28.09 -16.14
CA LEU A 474 19.41 29.47 -16.35
C LEU A 474 18.62 30.46 -15.48
N ALA A 475 17.29 30.31 -15.41
CA ALA A 475 16.44 31.19 -14.61
C ALA A 475 16.77 31.10 -13.11
N ILE A 476 16.90 29.89 -12.57
CA ILE A 476 17.25 29.67 -11.15
C ILE A 476 18.69 30.11 -10.85
N ALA A 477 19.64 29.86 -11.76
CA ALA A 477 21.01 30.35 -11.61
C ALA A 477 21.04 31.90 -11.59
N ALA A 478 20.20 32.57 -12.38
CA ALA A 478 20.09 34.02 -12.40
C ALA A 478 19.54 34.61 -11.08
N GLU A 479 18.65 33.90 -10.38
CA GLU A 479 18.21 34.27 -9.02
C GLU A 479 19.39 34.31 -8.03
N ARG A 480 20.46 33.56 -8.29
CA ARG A 480 21.68 33.47 -7.48
C ARG A 480 22.88 34.15 -8.13
N SER A 481 22.64 35.21 -8.90
CA SER A 481 23.69 35.86 -9.68
C SER A 481 24.76 36.53 -8.79
N TYR A 482 26.01 36.47 -9.24
CA TYR A 482 27.15 37.07 -8.54
C TYR A 482 28.17 37.65 -9.52
N HIS A 483 29.04 38.53 -9.03
CA HIS A 483 30.12 39.11 -9.82
C HIS A 483 31.46 38.85 -9.13
N PRO A 484 32.31 37.93 -9.62
CA PRO A 484 33.49 37.45 -8.89
C PRO A 484 34.44 38.57 -8.45
N ILE A 485 34.65 39.59 -9.28
CA ILE A 485 35.53 40.72 -8.95
C ILE A 485 34.91 41.65 -7.88
N ARG A 486 33.57 41.81 -7.87
CA ARG A 486 32.90 42.63 -6.84
C ARG A 486 32.91 41.89 -5.51
N ASP A 487 32.63 40.59 -5.54
CA ASP A 487 32.73 39.71 -4.37
C ASP A 487 34.15 39.74 -3.79
N TYR A 488 35.18 39.65 -4.64
CA TYR A 488 36.58 39.82 -4.22
C TYR A 488 36.82 41.16 -3.53
N PHE A 489 36.41 42.27 -4.13
CA PHE A 489 36.57 43.60 -3.52
C PHE A 489 35.82 43.73 -2.20
N ALA A 490 34.62 43.14 -2.09
CA ALA A 490 33.84 43.15 -0.85
C ALA A 490 34.45 42.30 0.27
N ALA A 491 35.26 41.29 -0.09
CA ALA A 491 35.95 40.40 0.85
C ALA A 491 37.33 40.92 1.29
N LEU A 492 37.84 42.01 0.70
CA LEU A 492 39.13 42.58 1.07
C LEU A 492 39.14 43.10 2.52
N PRO A 493 40.28 43.00 3.23
CA PRO A 493 40.43 43.59 4.54
C PRO A 493 40.30 45.13 4.48
N ALA A 494 40.01 45.74 5.64
CA ALA A 494 40.02 47.19 5.76
C ALA A 494 41.36 47.76 5.28
N TRP A 495 41.30 48.87 4.52
CA TRP A 495 42.49 49.53 4.01
C TRP A 495 43.37 50.02 5.17
N ASP A 496 44.68 49.77 5.07
CA ASP A 496 45.66 50.09 6.09
C ASP A 496 46.15 51.55 6.07
N GLY A 497 45.55 52.39 5.22
CA GLY A 497 45.86 53.81 5.12
C GLY A 497 47.12 54.15 4.30
N VAL A 498 47.85 53.16 3.77
CA VAL A 498 49.09 53.40 3.03
C VAL A 498 48.81 53.49 1.51
N PRO A 499 49.11 54.63 0.85
CA PRO A 499 48.76 54.87 -0.55
C PRO A 499 49.76 54.20 -1.52
N ARG A 500 49.66 52.88 -1.70
CA ARG A 500 50.59 52.08 -2.53
C ARG A 500 50.34 52.18 -4.04
N VAL A 501 49.13 52.54 -4.45
CA VAL A 501 48.74 52.51 -5.87
C VAL A 501 49.56 53.49 -6.71
N GLU A 502 49.97 54.62 -6.15
CA GLU A 502 50.74 55.64 -6.89
C GLU A 502 52.18 55.22 -7.15
N THR A 503 52.76 54.34 -6.33
CA THR A 503 54.15 53.91 -6.45
C THR A 503 54.31 52.57 -7.16
N LEU A 504 53.22 51.90 -7.58
CA LEU A 504 53.24 50.59 -8.27
C LEU A 504 54.32 50.46 -9.36
N PHE A 505 54.40 51.43 -10.27
CA PHE A 505 55.38 51.36 -11.38
C PHE A 505 56.81 51.73 -10.96
N ILE A 506 56.96 52.45 -9.85
CA ILE A 506 58.26 52.79 -9.27
C ILE A 506 58.81 51.55 -8.58
N ASP A 507 58.03 51.00 -7.64
CA ASP A 507 58.42 49.91 -6.76
C ASP A 507 58.64 48.59 -7.52
N TYR A 508 57.76 48.27 -8.49
CA TYR A 508 57.79 46.96 -9.16
C TYR A 508 58.40 46.97 -10.57
N LEU A 509 58.46 48.13 -11.24
CA LEU A 509 58.98 48.23 -12.62
C LEU A 509 60.22 49.13 -12.73
N GLY A 510 60.66 49.78 -11.64
CA GLY A 510 61.83 50.65 -11.63
C GLY A 510 61.64 51.96 -12.40
N SER A 511 60.40 52.41 -12.57
CA SER A 511 60.12 53.68 -13.25
C SER A 511 60.61 54.88 -12.43
N PRO A 512 61.01 56.00 -13.05
CA PRO A 512 61.39 57.21 -12.32
C PRO A 512 60.23 57.73 -11.45
N ASP A 513 60.55 58.13 -10.21
CA ASP A 513 59.59 58.75 -9.32
C ASP A 513 59.25 60.18 -9.79
N THR A 514 58.13 60.29 -10.51
CA THR A 514 57.63 61.55 -11.06
C THR A 514 56.14 61.66 -10.85
N SER A 515 55.63 62.89 -10.75
CA SER A 515 54.20 63.17 -10.63
C SER A 515 53.37 62.54 -11.76
N TYR A 516 53.95 62.49 -12.97
CA TYR A 516 53.35 61.86 -14.14
C TYR A 516 53.20 60.34 -13.97
N ILE A 517 54.27 59.63 -13.62
CA ILE A 517 54.24 58.17 -13.43
C ILE A 517 53.28 57.77 -12.31
N ARG A 518 53.30 58.52 -11.19
CA ARG A 518 52.35 58.34 -10.08
C ARG A 518 50.89 58.49 -10.52
N ALA A 519 50.60 59.51 -11.33
CA ALA A 519 49.27 59.78 -11.84
C ALA A 519 48.78 58.68 -12.79
N ILE A 520 49.64 58.15 -13.66
CA ILE A 520 49.28 57.06 -14.58
C ILE A 520 48.96 55.79 -13.82
N ALA A 521 49.80 55.39 -12.87
CA ALA A 521 49.57 54.20 -12.05
C ALA A 521 48.20 54.27 -11.36
N ARG A 522 47.91 55.41 -10.71
CA ARG A 522 46.62 55.68 -10.09
C ARG A 522 45.45 55.64 -11.07
N LYS A 523 45.56 56.35 -12.20
CA LYS A 523 44.47 56.42 -13.20
C LYS A 523 44.16 55.05 -13.80
N MET A 524 45.17 54.23 -14.09
CA MET A 524 44.99 52.88 -14.62
C MET A 524 44.24 51.98 -13.62
N MET A 525 44.69 51.93 -12.37
CA MET A 525 44.09 51.07 -11.35
C MET A 525 42.67 51.52 -10.99
N VAL A 526 42.46 52.83 -10.82
CA VAL A 526 41.12 53.39 -10.54
C VAL A 526 40.18 53.12 -11.71
N ALA A 527 40.64 53.24 -12.97
CA ALA A 527 39.81 52.95 -14.13
C ALA A 527 39.42 51.47 -14.22
N ALA A 528 40.33 50.55 -13.87
CA ALA A 528 40.04 49.12 -13.82
C ALA A 528 38.93 48.81 -12.80
N VAL A 529 39.01 49.37 -11.60
CA VAL A 529 37.98 49.24 -10.57
C VAL A 529 36.67 49.91 -10.99
N ALA A 530 36.74 51.15 -11.51
CA ALA A 530 35.57 51.90 -11.94
C ALA A 530 34.76 51.17 -13.01
N ARG A 531 35.41 50.50 -13.97
CA ARG A 531 34.70 49.70 -14.99
C ARG A 531 33.91 48.51 -14.44
N ILE A 532 34.27 48.00 -13.27
CA ILE A 532 33.54 46.92 -12.59
C ILE A 532 32.28 47.47 -11.91
N TYR A 533 32.34 48.67 -11.32
CA TYR A 533 31.22 49.28 -10.60
C TYR A 533 30.31 50.14 -11.47
N GLU A 534 30.86 50.75 -12.52
CA GLU A 534 30.18 51.56 -13.53
C GLU A 534 30.45 50.99 -14.93
N PRO A 535 29.80 49.87 -15.31
CA PRO A 535 29.94 49.29 -16.63
C PRO A 535 29.64 50.31 -17.73
N GLY A 536 30.54 50.44 -18.70
CA GLY A 536 30.42 51.42 -19.79
C GLY A 536 31.10 52.77 -19.53
N ILE A 537 31.70 53.00 -18.36
CA ILE A 537 32.50 54.22 -18.12
C ILE A 537 33.66 54.33 -19.12
N LYS A 538 33.74 55.50 -19.77
CA LYS A 538 34.75 55.78 -20.80
C LYS A 538 36.13 55.93 -20.16
N PHE A 539 37.12 55.21 -20.69
CA PHE A 539 38.53 55.38 -20.35
C PHE A 539 39.35 55.17 -21.62
N ASP A 540 39.80 56.27 -22.22
CA ASP A 540 40.43 56.31 -23.56
C ASP A 540 41.96 56.25 -23.51
N SER A 541 42.53 56.01 -22.34
CA SER A 541 43.99 55.98 -22.13
C SER A 541 44.46 54.55 -21.94
N VAL A 542 45.61 54.20 -22.52
CA VAL A 542 46.26 52.90 -22.33
C VAL A 542 47.67 53.11 -21.79
N VAL A 543 48.04 52.35 -20.76
CA VAL A 543 49.40 52.35 -20.22
C VAL A 543 50.26 51.46 -21.10
N VAL A 544 51.34 52.02 -21.65
CA VAL A 544 52.32 51.27 -22.45
C VAL A 544 53.57 51.05 -21.61
N LEU A 545 53.81 49.79 -21.22
CA LEU A 545 55.02 49.41 -20.50
C LEU A 545 56.17 49.17 -21.50
N ASN A 546 57.09 50.12 -21.59
CA ASN A 546 58.26 50.02 -22.47
C ASN A 546 59.53 49.65 -21.68
N GLY A 547 60.28 48.66 -22.18
CA GLY A 547 61.56 48.27 -21.62
C GLY A 547 62.04 46.90 -22.15
N PRO A 548 63.29 46.51 -21.85
CA PRO A 548 63.88 45.24 -22.28
C PRO A 548 63.03 44.00 -21.95
N GLN A 549 63.26 42.91 -22.67
CA GLN A 549 62.66 41.61 -22.35
C GLN A 549 63.13 41.13 -20.96
N GLY A 550 62.27 40.44 -20.22
CA GLY A 550 62.61 39.93 -18.88
C GLY A 550 62.44 40.92 -17.72
N MET A 551 62.07 42.18 -17.97
CA MET A 551 61.81 43.20 -16.93
C MET A 551 60.54 42.98 -16.08
N GLY A 552 59.99 41.75 -16.06
CA GLY A 552 58.85 41.43 -15.20
C GLY A 552 57.49 42.00 -15.63
N LYS A 553 57.36 42.59 -16.83
CA LYS A 553 56.09 43.18 -17.33
C LYS A 553 54.89 42.24 -17.21
N SER A 554 55.01 41.00 -17.67
CA SER A 554 53.94 40.00 -17.56
C SER A 554 53.76 39.50 -16.13
N SER A 555 54.86 39.33 -15.39
CA SER A 555 54.84 38.87 -14.00
C SER A 555 54.16 39.87 -13.06
N PHE A 556 54.27 41.17 -13.36
CA PHE A 556 53.59 42.25 -12.63
C PHE A 556 52.08 42.04 -12.67
N PHE A 557 51.49 41.90 -13.87
CA PHE A 557 50.05 41.68 -14.01
C PHE A 557 49.58 40.30 -13.53
N ALA A 558 50.44 39.27 -13.58
CA ALA A 558 50.10 37.96 -13.05
C ALA A 558 50.04 37.91 -11.51
N LYS A 559 50.72 38.84 -10.82
CA LYS A 559 50.76 38.94 -9.36
C LYS A 559 49.82 39.99 -8.77
N LEU A 560 49.36 40.93 -9.61
CA LEU A 560 48.38 41.95 -9.27
C LEU A 560 47.00 41.32 -9.13
#